data_AF-A0A564WBP9-F1
#
_entry.id   AF-A0A564WBP9-F1
#
_cell.length_a   1.000
_cell.length_b   1.000
_cell.length_c   1.000
_cell.angle_alpha   90.00
_cell.angle_beta   90.00
_cell.angle_gamma   90.00
#
_symmetry.space_group_name_H-M   'P 1'
#
loop_
_entity.id
_entity.type
_entity.pdbx_description
1 polymer ?
#
loop_
_entity_poly.entity_id
_entity_poly.type
_entity_poly.pdbx_seq_one_letter_code
_entity_poly.pdbx_strand_id
1 'polypeptide(L)' 'MASGNAAFREHAIRDDADYAAHMDYVHFNPVMHGLAAAAADWPCSTFKACVARGLYPETWGGDG' A
#
# COMPACT_ATOMS: atom_id res chain seq x y z
N MET A 1 -29.98 -10.93 1.55
CA MET A 1 -29.28 -11.53 0.41
C MET A 1 -27.92 -10.86 0.31
N ALA A 2 -26.84 -11.54 0.70
CA ALA A 2 -25.48 -11.10 0.44
C ALA A 2 -24.74 -12.29 -0.18
N SER A 3 -24.70 -12.34 -1.51
CA SER A 3 -23.82 -13.26 -2.23
C SER A 3 -22.40 -12.71 -2.13
N GLY A 4 -21.74 -12.92 -1.00
CA GLY A 4 -20.33 -12.64 -0.85
C GLY A 4 -19.53 -13.75 -1.53
N ASN A 5 -19.24 -13.59 -2.82
CA ASN A 5 -18.23 -14.41 -3.48
C ASN A 5 -16.94 -13.59 -3.52
N ALA A 6 -16.27 -13.47 -2.37
CA ALA A 6 -14.98 -12.80 -2.27
C ALA A 6 -13.89 -13.84 -2.58
N ALA A 7 -13.66 -14.08 -3.87
CA ALA A 7 -12.45 -14.78 -4.29
C ALA A 7 -11.25 -13.87 -4.01
N PHE A 8 -10.19 -14.43 -3.41
CA PHE A 8 -8.94 -13.72 -3.21
C PHE A 8 -8.18 -13.65 -4.55
N ARG A 9 -7.52 -12.52 -4.81
CA ARG A 9 -6.61 -12.41 -5.96
C ARG A 9 -5.21 -12.81 -5.52
N GLU A 10 -4.73 -13.94 -6.02
CA GLU A 10 -3.36 -14.39 -5.80
C GLU A 10 -2.43 -13.93 -6.93
N HIS A 11 -1.22 -13.51 -6.56
CA HIS A 11 -0.12 -13.24 -7.48
C HIS A 11 1.19 -13.64 -6.78
N ALA A 12 1.95 -14.53 -7.42
CA ALA A 12 3.25 -14.92 -6.92
C ALA A 12 4.31 -13.93 -7.39
N ILE A 13 4.95 -13.25 -6.43
CA ILE A 13 6.03 -12.30 -6.66
C ILE A 13 7.24 -13.02 -7.26
N ARG A 14 7.77 -12.49 -8.37
CA ARG A 14 8.80 -13.18 -9.17
C ARG A 14 10.21 -12.66 -8.98
N ASP A 15 10.35 -11.41 -8.59
CA ASP A 15 11.64 -10.75 -8.39
C ASP A 15 11.46 -9.51 -7.49
N ASP A 16 12.58 -8.86 -7.20
CA ASP A 16 12.63 -7.68 -6.31
C ASP A 16 11.90 -6.47 -6.91
N ALA A 17 11.84 -6.34 -8.24
CA ALA A 17 11.13 -5.25 -8.89
C ALA A 17 9.61 -5.43 -8.78
N ASP A 18 9.14 -6.66 -8.96
CA ASP A 18 7.75 -7.04 -8.75
C ASP A 18 7.35 -6.86 -7.29
N TYR A 19 8.23 -7.23 -6.35
CA TYR A 19 8.02 -6.96 -4.92
C TYR A 19 7.86 -5.47 -4.63
N ALA A 20 8.77 -4.63 -5.14
CA ALA A 20 8.74 -3.19 -4.93
C ALA A 20 7.44 -2.57 -5.50
N ALA A 21 7.05 -2.95 -6.72
CA ALA A 21 5.81 -2.47 -7.33
C ALA A 21 4.56 -2.89 -6.53
N HIS A 22 4.54 -4.10 -5.97
CA HIS A 22 3.45 -4.56 -5.12
C HIS A 22 3.40 -3.82 -3.77
N MET A 23 4.56 -3.54 -3.16
CA MET A 23 4.64 -2.76 -1.93
C MET A 23 4.14 -1.32 -2.15
N ASP A 24 4.55 -0.71 -3.27
CA ASP A 24 4.09 0.62 -3.66
C ASP A 24 2.58 0.63 -3.88
N TYR A 25 2.05 -0.36 -4.60
CA TYR A 25 0.62 -0.48 -4.80
C TYR A 25 -0.16 -0.56 -3.48
N VAL A 26 0.27 -1.42 -2.56
CA VAL A 26 -0.43 -1.63 -1.27
C VAL A 26 -0.44 -0.35 -0.43
N HIS A 27 0.68 0.37 -0.35
CA HIS A 27 0.78 1.59 0.45
C HIS A 27 0.14 2.82 -0.21
N PHE A 28 0.11 2.88 -1.54
CA PHE A 28 -0.53 3.97 -2.27
C PHE A 28 -2.04 3.76 -2.46
N ASN A 29 -2.54 2.54 -2.27
CA ASN A 29 -3.95 2.18 -2.46
C ASN A 29 -4.96 3.11 -1.75
N PRO A 30 -4.76 3.53 -0.48
CA PRO A 30 -5.68 4.46 0.18
C PRO A 30 -5.75 5.82 -0.51
N VAL A 31 -4.62 6.29 -1.04
CA VAL A 31 -4.53 7.57 -1.78
C VAL A 31 -5.22 7.45 -3.13
N MET A 32 -4.97 6.36 -3.88
CA MET A 32 -5.65 6.10 -5.15
C MET A 32 -7.17 6.03 -5.03
N HIS A 33 -7.68 5.54 -3.90
CA HIS A 33 -9.11 5.47 -3.62
C HIS A 33 -9.68 6.71 -2.92
N GLY A 34 -8.88 7.76 -2.71
CA GLY A 34 -9.30 9.02 -2.08
C GLY A 34 -9.65 8.88 -0.60
N LEU A 35 -9.18 7.83 0.07
CA LEU A 35 -9.41 7.58 1.49
C LEU A 35 -8.40 8.31 2.39
N ALA A 36 -7.28 8.74 1.82
CA ALA A 36 -6.21 9.50 2.48
C ALA A 36 -5.61 10.53 1.51
N ALA A 37 -5.10 11.65 2.03
CA ALA A 37 -4.42 12.65 1.22
C ALA A 37 -2.97 12.23 0.91
N ALA A 38 -2.28 11.63 1.88
CA ALA A 38 -0.98 10.99 1.70
C ALA A 38 -0.95 9.56 2.29
N ALA A 39 0.00 8.74 1.84
CA ALA A 39 0.19 7.38 2.38
C ALA A 39 0.45 7.39 3.90
N ALA A 40 1.10 8.43 4.43
CA ALA A 40 1.35 8.62 5.85
C ALA A 40 0.09 8.87 6.70
N ASP A 41 -1.00 9.37 6.09
CA ASP A 41 -2.24 9.68 6.80
C ASP A 41 -3.07 8.44 7.09
N TRP A 42 -2.82 7.33 6.38
CA TRP A 42 -3.61 6.12 6.53
C TRP A 42 -3.15 5.29 7.75
N PRO A 43 -3.96 5.19 8.82
CA PRO A 43 -3.54 4.53 10.06
C PRO A 43 -3.49 2.99 9.94
N CYS A 44 -4.25 2.43 9.00
CA CYS A 44 -4.42 0.99 8.82
C CYS A 44 -3.47 0.45 7.73
N SER A 45 -2.19 0.80 7.80
CA SER A 45 -1.14 0.25 6.93
C SER A 45 0.18 0.05 7.66
N THR A 46 1.09 -0.70 7.04
CA THR A 46 2.48 -0.87 7.49
C THR A 46 3.39 0.28 7.05
N PHE A 47 2.89 1.30 6.35
CA PHE A 47 3.71 2.34 5.73
C PHE A 47 4.65 3.04 6.73
N LYS A 48 4.14 3.49 7.88
CA LYS A 48 4.94 4.16 8.93
C LYS A 48 6.07 3.27 9.47
N ALA A 49 5.81 1.97 9.59
CA ALA A 49 6.84 1.02 10.01
C ALA A 49 7.91 0.82 8.92
N CYS A 50 7.53 0.85 7.64
CA CYS A 50 8.45 0.82 6.52
C CYS A 50 9.31 2.10 6.43
N VAL A 51 8.74 3.28 6.71
CA VAL A 51 9.49 4.54 6.84
C VAL A 51 10.52 4.45 7.97
N ALA A 52 10.13 3.99 9.16
CA ALA A 52 11.04 3.82 10.30
C ALA A 52 12.20 2.83 10.01
N ARG A 53 12.02 1.91 9.06
CA ARG A 53 13.04 0.95 8.60
C ARG A 53 13.86 1.46 7.41
N GLY A 54 13.60 2.68 6.93
CA GLY A 54 14.28 3.28 5.78
C GLY A 54 13.87 2.70 4.42
N LEU A 55 12.73 2.00 4.34
CA LEU A 55 12.23 1.44 3.08
C LEU A 55 11.49 2.48 2.23
N TYR A 56 10.90 3.49 2.88
CA TYR A 56 10.26 4.62 2.22
C TYR A 56 10.78 5.94 2.80
N PRO A 57 10.89 6.99 1.95
CA PRO A 57 10.85 8.37 2.43
C PRO A 57 9.52 8.67 3.13
N GLU A 58 9.55 9.51 4.16
CA GLU A 58 8.32 9.96 4.84
C GLU A 58 7.37 10.72 3.91
N THR A 59 7.92 11.42 2.91
CA THR A 59 7.20 12.19 1.88
C THR A 59 6.78 11.34 0.67
N TRP A 60 6.91 10.01 0.74
CA TRP A 60 6.50 9.15 -0.37
C TRP A 60 4.98 8.96 -0.37
N GLY A 61 4.37 9.01 -1.55
CA GLY A 61 2.92 8.80 -1.71
C GLY A 61 2.05 9.99 -1.29
N GLY A 62 2.61 11.20 -1.28
CA GLY A 62 1.91 12.46 -1.04
C GLY A 62 2.80 13.45 -0.28
N ASP A 63 2.49 14.74 -0.41
CA ASP A 63 3.05 15.76 0.48
C ASP A 63 2.25 15.69 1.79
N GLY A 64 2.92 15.42 2.90
CA GLY A 64 2.30 15.37 4.24
C GLY A 64 1.74 16.73 4.69
#